data_AF-A0A9Q9HTA3-F1
#
_entry.id   AF-A0A9Q9HTA3-F1
#
_cell.length_a   1.000
_cell.length_b   1.000
_cell.length_c   1.000
_cell.angle_alpha   90.00
_cell.angle_beta   90.00
_cell.angle_gamma   90.00
#
_symmetry.space_group_name_H-M   'P 1'
#
loop_
_entity.id
_entity.type
_entity.pdbx_description
1 polymer ?
#
loop_
_entity_poly.entity_id
_entity_poly.type
_entity_poly.pdbx_seq_one_letter_code
_entity_poly.pdbx_strand_id
1 'polypeptide(L)'
;MAQAAGCDVMLSDGLKQTELPQDQDSPRRGVLVQMSSGTTGAAKVITRTWEEIATDVESYAAFFTASAAMTPVIACPVTHSYGLIAGVFVALHRGHVLVVLDSLNPKYTLRRLRETDQPLLYTSPAMLHTLARLLPAEQRLYAANTSGTVLLEAWFQLIRARTIHLFQQYGCSEAGCVAINPDLQSPYDVGHPLPHVTLTAGRNGTPDAVRINVAGRSIDTGDLGHLNDTGMLVFTARADDMINVAGLNVYPQDIEQAVMALPGVSDAVAFRIADPHSGTRAGPTTRSAAARSPQNSHRRVQTHDLRPCP
;
A
#
# COMPACT_ATOMS: atom_id res chain seq x y z
N MET A 1 -9.44 -12.81 24.97
CA MET A 1 -8.61 -11.85 24.19
C MET A 1 -8.87 -10.42 24.64
N ALA A 2 -10.10 -9.90 24.57
CA ALA A 2 -10.46 -8.56 25.08
C ALA A 2 -10.11 -8.35 26.57
N GLN A 3 -10.31 -9.36 27.44
CA GLN A 3 -9.85 -9.32 28.83
C GLN A 3 -8.32 -9.22 28.96
N ALA A 4 -7.57 -9.98 28.14
CA ALA A 4 -6.10 -9.94 28.14
C ALA A 4 -5.54 -8.60 27.61
N ALA A 5 -6.30 -7.91 26.75
CA ALA A 5 -5.99 -6.56 26.28
C ALA A 5 -6.43 -5.47 27.28
N GLY A 6 -7.06 -5.83 28.41
CA GLY A 6 -7.50 -4.89 29.43
C GLY A 6 -8.70 -4.03 29.03
N CYS A 7 -9.58 -4.52 28.16
CA CYS A 7 -10.80 -3.81 27.77
C CYS A 7 -11.87 -3.91 28.88
N ASP A 8 -12.55 -2.79 29.19
CA ASP A 8 -13.68 -2.76 30.14
C ASP A 8 -14.98 -3.26 29.51
N VAL A 9 -15.10 -3.11 28.20
CA VAL A 9 -16.32 -3.37 27.44
C VAL A 9 -15.97 -4.09 26.15
N MET A 10 -16.74 -5.13 25.84
CA MET A 10 -16.75 -5.80 24.54
C MET A 10 -18.03 -5.47 23.80
N LEU A 11 -17.91 -4.92 22.60
CA LEU A 11 -19.03 -4.79 21.65
C LEU A 11 -19.02 -6.02 20.74
N SER A 12 -20.14 -6.71 20.69
CA SER A 12 -20.38 -7.87 19.81
C SER A 12 -21.43 -7.54 18.76
N ASP A 13 -21.75 -8.50 17.88
CA ASP A 13 -22.70 -8.31 16.79
C ASP A 13 -23.98 -7.57 17.23
N GLY A 14 -24.36 -6.56 16.45
CA GLY A 14 -25.47 -5.67 16.77
C GLY A 14 -25.18 -4.63 17.85
N LEU A 15 -23.90 -4.29 18.08
CA LEU A 15 -23.46 -3.34 19.12
C LEU A 15 -23.84 -3.78 20.54
N LYS A 16 -24.04 -5.08 20.74
CA LYS A 16 -24.37 -5.60 22.07
C LYS A 16 -23.16 -5.44 22.99
N GLN A 17 -23.35 -4.63 24.02
CA GLN A 17 -22.36 -4.33 25.03
C GLN A 17 -22.29 -5.44 26.09
N THR A 18 -21.09 -5.95 26.34
CA THR A 18 -20.80 -6.88 27.44
C THR A 18 -19.70 -6.26 28.30
N GLU A 19 -20.00 -6.05 29.57
CA GLU A 19 -18.98 -5.62 30.54
C GLU A 19 -18.01 -6.75 30.81
N LEU A 20 -16.72 -6.42 30.83
CA LEU A 20 -15.65 -7.35 31.13
C LEU A 20 -15.14 -7.05 32.54
N PRO A 21 -15.12 -8.04 33.46
CA PRO A 21 -14.58 -7.83 34.80
C PRO A 21 -13.11 -7.39 34.72
N GLN A 22 -12.76 -6.27 35.35
CA GLN A 22 -11.40 -5.75 35.46
C GLN A 22 -11.04 -5.52 36.94
N ASP A 23 -9.76 -5.75 37.27
CA ASP A 23 -9.26 -5.79 38.65
C ASP A 23 -8.55 -4.48 39.07
N GLN A 24 -8.82 -3.32 38.44
CA GLN A 24 -8.02 -2.10 38.66
C GLN A 24 -8.79 -0.78 38.72
N ASP A 25 -8.47 0.01 39.77
CA ASP A 25 -8.97 1.35 40.13
C ASP A 25 -8.25 2.53 39.43
N SER A 26 -7.50 2.30 38.34
CA SER A 26 -6.68 3.36 37.72
C SER A 26 -7.30 3.86 36.41
N PRO A 27 -7.57 5.17 36.25
CA PRO A 27 -8.08 5.73 35.01
C PRO A 27 -7.02 5.61 33.90
N ARG A 28 -7.15 4.60 33.06
CA ARG A 28 -6.31 4.44 31.86
C ARG A 28 -6.84 5.38 30.78
N ARG A 29 -5.97 6.18 30.17
CA ARG A 29 -6.33 6.86 28.92
C ARG A 29 -6.54 5.80 27.85
N GLY A 30 -7.67 5.86 27.16
CA GLY A 30 -7.97 4.95 26.06
C GLY A 30 -6.92 5.07 24.95
N VAL A 31 -6.66 3.97 24.27
CA VAL A 31 -5.73 3.87 23.14
C VAL A 31 -6.38 3.07 22.02
N LEU A 32 -5.98 3.32 20.78
CA LEU A 32 -6.32 2.45 19.67
C LEU A 32 -5.35 1.29 19.64
N VAL A 33 -5.89 0.07 19.60
CA VAL A 33 -5.10 -1.16 19.44
C VAL A 33 -5.41 -1.76 18.08
N GLN A 34 -4.37 -1.96 17.28
CA GLN A 34 -4.46 -2.62 15.98
C GLN A 34 -3.45 -3.76 15.91
N MET A 35 -3.76 -4.78 15.10
CA MET A 35 -2.85 -5.88 14.85
C MET A 35 -2.22 -5.72 13.47
N SER A 36 -0.91 -5.85 13.37
CA SER A 36 -0.23 -6.00 12.07
C SER A 36 0.19 -7.45 11.86
N SER A 37 0.07 -7.91 10.61
CA SER A 37 0.62 -9.19 10.17
C SER A 37 2.14 -9.07 10.12
N GLY A 38 2.82 -9.49 11.19
CA GLY A 38 4.27 -9.58 11.21
C GLY A 38 4.75 -10.64 10.22
N THR A 39 5.88 -10.37 9.54
CA THR A 39 6.56 -11.32 8.64
C THR A 39 7.06 -12.58 9.36
N THR A 40 7.10 -12.57 10.70
CA THR A 40 7.54 -13.67 11.56
C THR A 40 6.40 -14.60 12.03
N GLY A 41 5.17 -14.41 11.56
CA GLY A 41 4.02 -15.29 11.82
C GLY A 41 3.21 -14.98 13.09
N ALA A 42 3.79 -14.25 14.07
CA ALA A 42 3.04 -13.71 15.20
C ALA A 42 2.56 -12.28 14.90
N ALA A 43 1.26 -12.01 15.06
CA ALA A 43 0.71 -10.68 14.86
C ALA A 43 1.25 -9.71 15.93
N LYS A 44 1.78 -8.56 15.49
CA LYS A 44 2.27 -7.52 16.42
C LYS A 44 1.09 -6.69 16.89
N VAL A 45 1.01 -6.47 18.20
CA VAL A 45 0.06 -5.53 18.81
C VAL A 45 0.64 -4.12 18.68
N ILE A 46 -0.08 -3.24 18.02
CA ILE A 46 0.29 -1.84 17.85
C ILE A 46 -0.69 -1.00 18.65
N THR A 47 -0.15 -0.21 19.57
CA THR A 47 -0.91 0.69 20.43
C THR A 47 -0.59 2.13 20.05
N ARG A 48 -1.61 2.93 19.77
CA ARG A 48 -1.52 4.36 19.42
C ARG A 48 -2.40 5.18 20.36
N THR A 49 -1.92 6.32 20.83
CA THR A 49 -2.75 7.21 21.66
C THR A 49 -3.73 8.01 20.81
N TRP A 50 -4.81 8.51 21.40
CA TRP A 50 -5.75 9.36 20.67
C TRP A 50 -5.12 10.70 20.25
N GLU A 51 -4.15 11.22 20.99
CA GLU A 51 -3.40 12.42 20.63
C GLU A 51 -2.54 12.19 19.37
N GLU A 52 -1.91 11.02 19.25
CA GLU A 52 -1.19 10.64 18.02
C GLU A 52 -2.16 10.54 16.83
N ILE A 53 -3.34 9.94 17.03
CA ILE A 53 -4.35 9.81 15.96
C ILE A 53 -4.89 11.18 15.53
N ALA A 54 -5.16 12.07 16.48
CA ALA A 54 -5.59 13.43 16.18
C ALA A 54 -4.54 14.16 15.33
N THR A 55 -3.26 14.02 15.69
CA THR A 55 -2.13 14.59 14.93
C THR A 55 -2.08 14.03 13.50
N ASP A 56 -2.21 12.71 13.33
CA ASP A 56 -2.26 12.07 12.00
C ASP A 56 -3.39 12.67 11.16
N VAL A 57 -4.60 12.77 11.73
CA VAL A 57 -5.81 13.24 11.05
C VAL A 57 -5.68 14.71 10.64
N GLU A 58 -5.25 15.58 11.55
CA GLU A 58 -5.05 17.01 11.28
C GLU A 58 -3.99 17.22 10.21
N SER A 59 -2.86 16.54 10.33
CA SER A 59 -1.75 16.67 9.38
C SER A 59 -2.09 16.13 8.00
N TYR A 60 -2.80 14.99 7.94
CA TYR A 60 -3.32 14.44 6.69
C TYR A 60 -4.30 15.40 6.02
N ALA A 61 -5.27 15.91 6.79
CA ALA A 61 -6.30 16.81 6.26
C ALA A 61 -5.71 18.11 5.73
N ALA A 62 -4.72 18.68 6.43
CA ALA A 62 -4.01 19.90 6.04
C ALA A 62 -3.10 19.70 4.83
N PHE A 63 -2.45 18.53 4.71
CA PHE A 63 -1.56 18.23 3.59
C PHE A 63 -2.33 17.89 2.31
N PHE A 64 -3.31 17.00 2.40
CA PHE A 64 -4.00 16.46 1.22
C PHE A 64 -5.21 17.32 0.82
N THR A 65 -4.99 18.57 0.50
CA THR A 65 -6.05 19.56 0.20
C THR A 65 -6.83 19.24 -1.09
N ALA A 66 -6.21 18.56 -2.06
CA ALA A 66 -6.87 18.16 -3.31
C ALA A 66 -8.10 17.27 -3.10
N SER A 67 -8.18 16.54 -1.98
CA SER A 67 -9.33 15.70 -1.64
C SER A 67 -10.40 16.40 -0.79
N ALA A 68 -10.22 17.68 -0.44
CA ALA A 68 -11.03 18.35 0.57
C ALA A 68 -12.53 18.40 0.23
N ALA A 69 -12.89 18.53 -1.05
CA ALA A 69 -14.28 18.58 -1.51
C ALA A 69 -14.85 17.22 -1.95
N MET A 70 -14.03 16.17 -2.00
CA MET A 70 -14.43 14.86 -2.52
C MET A 70 -15.15 14.03 -1.46
N THR A 71 -16.17 13.26 -1.87
CA THR A 71 -16.92 12.39 -0.96
C THR A 71 -16.16 11.07 -0.73
N PRO A 72 -15.73 10.74 0.50
CA PRO A 72 -14.97 9.52 0.76
C PRO A 72 -15.81 8.25 0.59
N VAL A 73 -15.32 7.32 -0.23
CA VAL A 73 -15.87 5.98 -0.40
C VAL A 73 -14.81 4.96 0.03
N ILE A 74 -15.01 4.32 1.18
CA ILE A 74 -14.02 3.44 1.82
C ILE A 74 -14.31 2.00 1.39
N ALA A 75 -13.48 1.48 0.50
CA ALA A 75 -13.54 0.11 -0.04
C ALA A 75 -12.33 -0.73 0.40
N CYS A 76 -11.86 -0.49 1.63
CA CYS A 76 -10.80 -1.23 2.30
C CYS A 76 -11.21 -1.46 3.77
N PRO A 77 -10.62 -2.43 4.49
CA PRO A 77 -11.05 -2.73 5.85
C PRO A 77 -10.82 -1.55 6.80
N VAL A 78 -11.87 -1.18 7.54
CA VAL A 78 -11.82 -0.17 8.62
C VAL A 78 -11.21 -0.71 9.92
N THR A 79 -10.66 -1.91 9.89
CA THR A 79 -9.83 -2.48 10.96
C THR A 79 -8.37 -2.07 10.83
N HIS A 80 -7.93 -1.62 9.65
CA HIS A 80 -6.58 -1.13 9.39
C HIS A 80 -6.51 0.40 9.42
N SER A 81 -5.33 0.94 9.72
CA SER A 81 -5.10 2.39 9.84
C SER A 81 -5.46 3.15 8.56
N TYR A 82 -5.28 2.54 7.38
CA TYR A 82 -5.63 3.17 6.11
C TYR A 82 -7.15 3.42 5.98
N GLY A 83 -7.98 2.39 6.18
CA GLY A 83 -9.43 2.55 6.10
C GLY A 83 -9.99 3.36 7.26
N LEU A 84 -9.49 3.12 8.48
CA LEU A 84 -10.00 3.76 9.69
C LEU A 84 -9.54 5.21 9.84
N ILE A 85 -8.23 5.45 9.86
CA ILE A 85 -7.69 6.77 10.19
C ILE A 85 -7.77 7.67 8.96
N ALA A 86 -7.13 7.28 7.86
CA ALA A 86 -7.08 8.09 6.63
C ALA A 86 -8.41 8.14 5.86
N GLY A 87 -9.23 7.09 5.95
CA GLY A 87 -10.56 7.04 5.36
C GLY A 87 -11.63 7.63 6.28
N VAL A 88 -11.91 6.96 7.41
CA VAL A 88 -13.05 7.32 8.28
C VAL A 88 -12.79 8.58 9.11
N PHE A 89 -11.71 8.63 9.91
CA PHE A 89 -11.50 9.76 10.82
C PHE A 89 -11.20 11.07 10.10
N VAL A 90 -10.43 11.05 9.01
CA VAL A 90 -10.23 12.23 8.17
C VAL A 90 -11.54 12.72 7.54
N ALA A 91 -12.40 11.81 7.08
CA ALA A 91 -13.72 12.20 6.54
C ALA A 91 -14.56 12.91 7.62
N LEU A 92 -14.63 12.33 8.82
CA LEU A 92 -15.37 12.91 9.95
C LEU A 92 -14.78 14.25 10.37
N HIS A 93 -13.45 14.37 10.44
CA HIS A 93 -12.76 15.62 10.75
C HIS A 93 -13.09 16.73 9.74
N ARG A 94 -13.26 16.39 8.47
CA ARG A 94 -13.68 17.32 7.41
C ARG A 94 -15.19 17.60 7.36
N GLY A 95 -15.99 16.94 8.20
CA GLY A 95 -17.45 17.06 8.20
C GLY A 95 -18.14 16.36 7.04
N HIS A 96 -17.48 15.39 6.39
CA HIS A 96 -18.04 14.64 5.27
C HIS A 96 -18.97 13.53 5.72
N VAL A 97 -20.03 13.30 4.93
CA VAL A 97 -20.81 12.06 4.99
C VAL A 97 -20.11 11.02 4.12
N LEU A 98 -19.43 10.06 4.76
CA LEU A 98 -18.70 9.00 4.09
C LEU A 98 -19.56 7.78 3.74
N VAL A 99 -19.10 7.00 2.76
CA VAL A 99 -19.68 5.69 2.41
C VAL A 99 -18.66 4.59 2.73
N VAL A 100 -18.97 3.72 3.69
CA VAL A 100 -18.16 2.52 3.96
C VAL A 100 -18.79 1.34 3.22
N LEU A 101 -17.99 0.62 2.45
CA LEU A 101 -18.42 -0.58 1.73
C LEU A 101 -18.02 -1.83 2.52
N ASP A 102 -19.00 -2.68 2.78
CA ASP A 102 -18.86 -3.98 3.45
C ASP A 102 -18.71 -5.15 2.46
N SER A 103 -18.84 -4.88 1.16
CA SER A 103 -18.77 -5.87 0.09
C SER A 103 -17.51 -5.71 -0.76
N LEU A 104 -16.82 -6.83 -1.01
CA LEU A 104 -15.70 -6.91 -1.96
C LEU A 104 -16.14 -7.01 -3.42
N ASN A 105 -17.44 -6.92 -3.72
CA ASN A 105 -17.96 -7.06 -5.08
C ASN A 105 -17.61 -5.82 -5.93
N PRO A 106 -16.77 -5.95 -6.98
CA PRO A 106 -16.35 -4.79 -7.77
C PRO A 106 -17.50 -4.09 -8.50
N LYS A 107 -18.52 -4.83 -8.93
CA LYS A 107 -19.70 -4.23 -9.60
C LYS A 107 -20.54 -3.40 -8.63
N TYR A 108 -20.62 -3.83 -7.38
CA TYR A 108 -21.28 -3.07 -6.32
C TYR A 108 -20.52 -1.77 -6.04
N THR A 109 -19.19 -1.84 -5.90
CA THR A 109 -18.33 -0.66 -5.76
C THR A 109 -18.53 0.33 -6.92
N LEU A 110 -18.50 -0.14 -8.17
CA LEU A 110 -18.78 0.71 -9.34
C LEU A 110 -20.17 1.33 -9.34
N ARG A 111 -21.18 0.64 -8.79
CA ARG A 111 -22.53 1.20 -8.65
C ARG A 111 -22.51 2.33 -7.61
N ARG A 112 -21.95 2.09 -6.43
CA ARG A 112 -21.87 3.08 -5.35
C ARG A 112 -21.10 4.33 -5.77
N LEU A 113 -19.97 4.16 -6.48
CA LEU A 113 -19.21 5.29 -7.02
C LEU A 113 -20.03 6.15 -8.00
N ARG A 114 -20.92 5.55 -8.80
CA ARG A 114 -21.81 6.31 -9.71
C ARG A 114 -22.95 7.03 -9.00
N GLU A 115 -23.34 6.55 -7.82
CA GLU A 115 -24.40 7.14 -6.98
C GLU A 115 -23.85 8.23 -6.03
N THR A 116 -22.53 8.39 -5.96
CA THR A 116 -21.86 9.33 -5.07
C THR A 116 -21.34 10.51 -5.87
N ASP A 117 -21.57 11.74 -5.39
CA ASP A 117 -21.03 12.94 -5.99
C ASP A 117 -19.54 13.09 -5.67
N GLN A 118 -18.73 13.38 -6.70
CA GLN A 118 -17.27 13.51 -6.63
C GLN A 118 -16.57 12.48 -5.72
N PRO A 119 -16.71 11.16 -6.00
CA PRO A 119 -16.27 10.13 -5.08
C PRO A 119 -14.74 10.01 -5.05
N LEU A 120 -14.18 9.97 -3.84
CA LEU A 120 -12.80 9.56 -3.57
C LEU A 120 -12.78 8.13 -3.04
N LEU A 121 -12.42 7.19 -3.90
CA LEU A 121 -12.29 5.78 -3.54
C LEU A 121 -11.00 5.52 -2.75
N TYR A 122 -11.11 5.02 -1.53
CA TYR A 122 -9.99 4.45 -0.76
C TYR A 122 -9.97 2.94 -0.97
N THR A 123 -8.92 2.40 -1.60
CA THR A 123 -8.87 0.97 -1.92
C THR A 123 -7.44 0.45 -2.11
N SER A 124 -7.30 -0.85 -2.36
CA SER A 124 -6.00 -1.49 -2.63
C SER A 124 -5.66 -1.49 -4.13
N PRO A 125 -4.37 -1.62 -4.49
CA PRO A 125 -3.93 -1.77 -5.88
C PRO A 125 -4.69 -2.84 -6.68
N ALA A 126 -4.94 -4.00 -6.08
CA ALA A 126 -5.61 -5.12 -6.73
C ALA A 126 -7.09 -4.84 -7.04
N MET A 127 -7.80 -4.22 -6.09
CA MET A 127 -9.19 -3.82 -6.32
C MET A 127 -9.26 -2.73 -7.38
N LEU A 128 -8.38 -1.72 -7.31
CA LEU A 128 -8.32 -0.63 -8.27
C LEU A 128 -8.07 -1.13 -9.70
N HIS A 129 -7.14 -2.07 -9.87
CA HIS A 129 -6.88 -2.74 -11.15
C HIS A 129 -8.14 -3.49 -11.66
N THR A 130 -8.84 -4.19 -10.77
CA THR A 130 -10.07 -4.91 -11.12
C THR A 130 -11.17 -3.96 -11.59
N LEU A 131 -11.36 -2.85 -10.89
CA LEU A 131 -12.34 -1.82 -11.28
C LEU A 131 -11.98 -1.19 -12.64
N ALA A 132 -10.70 -0.85 -12.85
CA ALA A 132 -10.22 -0.28 -14.10
C ALA A 132 -10.51 -1.17 -15.32
N ARG A 133 -10.42 -2.49 -15.16
CA ARG A 133 -10.75 -3.50 -16.19
C ARG A 133 -12.23 -3.69 -16.43
N LEU A 134 -13.07 -3.48 -15.42
CA LEU A 134 -14.52 -3.68 -15.51
C LEU A 134 -15.27 -2.44 -15.99
N LEU A 135 -14.68 -1.26 -15.89
CA LEU A 135 -15.27 -0.03 -16.39
C LEU A 135 -15.44 -0.08 -17.92
N PRO A 136 -16.59 0.37 -18.47
CA PRO A 136 -16.77 0.57 -19.90
C PRO A 136 -15.75 1.57 -20.46
N ALA A 137 -15.21 1.35 -21.67
CA ALA A 137 -14.07 2.10 -22.23
C ALA A 137 -14.19 3.64 -22.14
N GLU A 138 -15.39 4.20 -22.25
CA GLU A 138 -15.63 5.65 -22.19
C GLU A 138 -15.64 6.24 -20.77
N GLN A 139 -15.68 5.40 -19.72
CA GLN A 139 -15.85 5.83 -18.33
C GLN A 139 -14.54 5.81 -17.55
N ARG A 140 -14.36 6.79 -16.66
CA ARG A 140 -13.23 6.85 -15.73
C ARG A 140 -13.74 6.93 -14.30
N LEU A 141 -12.97 6.42 -13.35
CA LEU A 141 -13.16 6.73 -11.94
C LEU A 141 -12.90 8.21 -11.71
N TYR A 142 -13.71 8.86 -10.89
CA TYR A 142 -13.51 10.27 -10.54
C TYR A 142 -12.21 10.45 -9.75
N ALA A 143 -12.10 9.85 -8.57
CA ALA A 143 -10.87 9.87 -7.80
C ALA A 143 -10.61 8.53 -7.10
N ALA A 144 -9.35 8.15 -6.99
CA ALA A 144 -8.91 7.00 -6.22
C ALA A 144 -7.62 7.32 -5.47
N ASN A 145 -7.58 6.95 -4.20
CA ASN A 145 -6.37 6.87 -3.39
C ASN A 145 -6.05 5.40 -3.14
N THR A 146 -4.78 5.03 -3.26
CA THR A 146 -4.30 3.65 -3.04
C THR A 146 -3.18 3.60 -2.00
N SER A 147 -3.09 2.49 -1.29
CA SER A 147 -2.04 2.25 -0.29
C SER A 147 -1.75 0.76 -0.08
N GLY A 148 -0.76 0.46 0.76
CA GLY A 148 -0.36 -0.87 1.18
C GLY A 148 0.75 -1.50 0.35
N THR A 149 0.82 -1.19 -0.95
CA THR A 149 1.95 -1.53 -1.83
C THR A 149 1.94 -0.62 -3.05
N VAL A 150 3.08 -0.53 -3.74
CA VAL A 150 3.18 0.16 -5.04
C VAL A 150 2.40 -0.59 -6.11
N LEU A 151 1.98 0.14 -7.15
CA LEU A 151 1.35 -0.46 -8.31
C LEU A 151 2.40 -1.17 -9.18
N LEU A 152 2.07 -2.34 -9.72
CA LEU A 152 2.86 -2.92 -10.81
C LEU A 152 2.76 -2.00 -12.04
N GLU A 153 3.86 -1.79 -12.75
CA GLU A 153 3.93 -0.85 -13.88
C GLU A 153 2.82 -1.10 -14.92
N ALA A 154 2.59 -2.38 -15.28
CA ALA A 154 1.53 -2.76 -16.20
C ALA A 154 0.11 -2.37 -15.71
N TRP A 155 -0.11 -2.44 -14.40
CA TRP A 155 -1.39 -2.08 -13.79
C TRP A 155 -1.53 -0.57 -13.66
N PHE A 156 -0.43 0.12 -13.34
CA PHE A 156 -0.38 1.58 -13.22
C PHE A 156 -0.82 2.26 -14.50
N GLN A 157 -0.28 1.86 -15.66
CA GLN A 157 -0.64 2.45 -16.96
C GLN A 157 -2.14 2.33 -17.24
N LEU A 158 -2.71 1.15 -17.00
CA LEU A 158 -4.16 0.95 -17.12
C LEU A 158 -4.92 1.83 -16.12
N ILE A 159 -4.60 1.77 -14.83
CA ILE A 159 -5.33 2.50 -13.80
C ILE A 159 -5.28 4.02 -14.01
N ARG A 160 -4.12 4.56 -14.38
CA ARG A 160 -3.93 6.01 -14.65
C ARG A 160 -4.79 6.45 -15.81
N ALA A 161 -4.87 5.68 -16.90
CA ALA A 161 -5.76 5.97 -18.03
C ALA A 161 -7.26 5.93 -17.63
N ARG A 162 -7.61 5.15 -16.60
CA ARG A 162 -8.99 4.87 -16.17
C ARG A 162 -9.44 5.67 -14.94
N THR A 163 -8.63 6.60 -14.45
CA THR A 163 -8.89 7.40 -13.23
C THR A 163 -8.58 8.87 -13.50
N ILE A 164 -9.47 9.80 -13.13
CA ILE A 164 -9.26 11.25 -13.35
C ILE A 164 -8.25 11.79 -12.34
N HIS A 165 -8.48 11.55 -11.04
CA HIS A 165 -7.56 11.92 -9.97
C HIS A 165 -7.01 10.68 -9.29
N LEU A 166 -5.74 10.35 -9.53
CA LEU A 166 -5.08 9.18 -8.95
C LEU A 166 -4.05 9.63 -7.92
N PHE A 167 -4.22 9.11 -6.70
CA PHE A 167 -3.40 9.42 -5.54
C PHE A 167 -2.81 8.15 -4.96
N GLN A 168 -1.70 8.30 -4.25
CA GLN A 168 -1.09 7.21 -3.49
C GLN A 168 -0.69 7.73 -2.11
N GLN A 169 -0.74 6.86 -1.12
CA GLN A 169 -0.13 7.13 0.18
C GLN A 169 0.73 5.98 0.64
N TYR A 170 1.81 6.34 1.32
CA TYR A 170 2.75 5.44 1.98
C TYR A 170 2.57 5.52 3.49
N GLY A 171 2.71 4.39 4.16
CA GLY A 171 2.56 4.29 5.60
C GLY A 171 2.60 2.86 6.10
N CYS A 172 2.54 2.72 7.42
CA CYS A 172 2.47 1.43 8.11
C CYS A 172 1.54 1.55 9.32
N SER A 173 1.23 0.42 9.96
CA SER A 173 0.33 0.46 11.13
C SER A 173 0.97 1.16 12.33
N GLU A 174 2.30 1.11 12.43
CA GLU A 174 3.09 1.71 13.51
C GLU A 174 3.14 3.24 13.42
N ALA A 175 3.27 3.77 12.20
CA ALA A 175 3.42 5.20 11.92
C ALA A 175 2.14 5.89 11.42
N GLY A 176 1.15 5.13 10.95
CA GLY A 176 -0.02 5.71 10.28
C GLY A 176 0.32 6.12 8.84
N CYS A 177 -0.27 7.21 8.36
CA CYS A 177 0.10 7.77 7.07
C CYS A 177 1.41 8.56 7.19
N VAL A 178 2.38 8.25 6.33
CA VAL A 178 3.72 8.83 6.37
C VAL A 178 3.90 9.85 5.27
N ALA A 179 3.48 9.50 4.06
CA ALA A 179 3.64 10.34 2.88
C ALA A 179 2.46 10.21 1.93
N ILE A 180 2.14 11.29 1.20
CA ILE A 180 1.05 11.32 0.23
C ILE A 180 1.56 11.88 -1.10
N ASN A 181 1.25 11.18 -2.19
CA ASN A 181 1.39 11.68 -3.55
C ASN A 181 0.02 12.19 -4.04
N PRO A 182 -0.18 13.51 -4.16
CA PRO A 182 -1.43 14.09 -4.63
C PRO A 182 -1.57 14.11 -6.16
N ASP A 183 -0.58 13.63 -6.93
CA ASP A 183 -0.72 13.44 -8.37
C ASP A 183 0.22 12.33 -8.86
N LEU A 184 -0.27 11.09 -8.82
CA LEU A 184 0.54 9.92 -9.11
C LEU A 184 0.87 9.81 -10.61
N GLN A 185 2.13 10.11 -10.97
CA GLN A 185 2.68 9.98 -12.32
C GLN A 185 3.55 8.73 -12.53
N SER A 186 4.07 8.17 -11.44
CA SER A 186 4.91 6.98 -11.40
C SER A 186 4.43 6.09 -10.25
N PRO A 187 4.39 4.76 -10.41
CA PRO A 187 3.93 3.88 -9.33
C PRO A 187 4.87 3.87 -8.11
N TYR A 188 6.12 4.32 -8.30
CA TYR A 188 7.17 4.34 -7.29
C TYR A 188 7.21 5.65 -6.49
N ASP A 189 6.60 6.72 -6.99
CA ASP A 189 6.57 8.02 -6.33
C ASP A 189 5.49 7.99 -5.24
N VAL A 190 5.86 7.55 -4.04
CA VAL A 190 4.87 7.19 -3.02
C VAL A 190 4.37 8.38 -2.20
N GLY A 191 5.07 9.51 -2.22
CA GLY A 191 4.57 10.77 -1.68
C GLY A 191 5.60 11.66 -1.01
N HIS A 192 5.18 12.86 -0.68
CA HIS A 192 5.92 13.76 0.22
C HIS A 192 5.55 13.48 1.68
N PRO A 193 6.50 13.54 2.62
CA PRO A 193 6.23 13.32 4.03
C PRO A 193 5.18 14.28 4.59
N LEU A 194 4.32 13.78 5.46
CA LEU A 194 3.38 14.63 6.20
C LEU A 194 4.11 15.55 7.18
N PRO A 195 3.59 16.76 7.46
CA PRO A 195 4.27 17.76 8.30
C PRO A 195 4.74 17.29 9.69
N HIS A 196 4.03 16.36 10.32
CA HIS A 196 4.37 15.83 11.64
C HIS A 196 5.36 14.66 11.61
N VAL A 197 5.73 14.21 10.40
CA VAL A 197 6.60 13.06 10.19
C VAL A 197 7.95 13.53 9.68
N THR A 198 9.01 13.01 10.27
CA THR A 198 10.36 13.10 9.71
C THR A 198 10.80 11.73 9.24
N LEU A 199 11.51 11.65 8.13
CA LEU A 199 12.04 10.39 7.64
C LEU A 199 13.47 10.55 7.12
N THR A 200 14.22 9.47 7.21
CA THR A 200 15.50 9.32 6.50
C THR A 200 15.37 8.22 5.46
N ALA A 201 16.03 8.43 4.33
CA ALA A 201 16.10 7.51 3.21
C ALA A 201 17.35 7.87 2.39
N GLY A 202 17.57 7.12 1.31
CA GLY A 202 18.61 7.45 0.33
C GLY A 202 18.39 8.81 -0.33
N ARG A 203 19.34 9.23 -1.19
CA ARG A 203 19.25 10.51 -1.92
C ARG A 203 19.65 10.36 -3.38
N ASN A 204 19.07 11.20 -4.24
CA ASN A 204 19.49 11.40 -5.62
C ASN A 204 19.63 10.08 -6.41
N GLY A 205 18.61 9.23 -6.34
CA GLY A 205 18.58 7.93 -7.03
C GLY A 205 19.33 6.80 -6.34
N THR A 206 20.05 7.07 -5.24
CA THR A 206 20.73 6.03 -4.45
C THR A 206 19.84 5.60 -3.29
N PRO A 207 19.28 4.37 -3.27
CA PRO A 207 18.38 3.91 -2.22
C PRO A 207 19.10 3.63 -0.89
N ASP A 208 18.42 3.86 0.22
CA ASP A 208 18.81 3.44 1.58
C ASP A 208 17.54 3.09 2.38
N ALA A 209 17.72 2.51 3.58
CA ALA A 209 16.63 2.15 4.48
C ALA A 209 15.76 3.37 4.83
N VAL A 210 14.45 3.22 4.65
CA VAL A 210 13.46 4.21 5.03
C VAL A 210 13.20 4.07 6.53
N ARG A 211 13.62 5.07 7.31
CA ARG A 211 13.35 5.14 8.75
C ARG A 211 12.48 6.33 9.04
N ILE A 212 11.45 6.12 9.85
CA ILE A 212 10.45 7.13 10.19
C ILE A 212 10.65 7.54 11.64
N ASN A 213 10.59 8.83 11.94
CA ASN A 213 10.43 9.31 13.29
C ASN A 213 9.10 10.05 13.44
N VAL A 214 8.27 9.57 14.36
CA VAL A 214 6.94 10.10 14.66
C VAL A 214 6.70 10.01 16.17
N ALA A 215 6.18 11.08 16.78
CA ALA A 215 5.90 11.14 18.22
C ALA A 215 7.08 10.66 19.12
N GLY A 216 8.32 10.99 18.72
CA GLY A 216 9.54 10.58 19.45
C GLY A 216 9.93 9.11 19.30
N ARG A 217 9.20 8.33 18.50
CA ARG A 217 9.50 6.92 18.19
C ARG A 217 10.19 6.81 16.84
N SER A 218 11.24 6.01 16.78
CA SER A 218 11.90 5.64 15.52
C SER A 218 11.38 4.29 15.04
N ILE A 219 10.99 4.20 13.77
CA ILE A 219 10.38 3.02 13.15
C ILE A 219 11.24 2.64 11.95
N ASP A 220 11.77 1.42 11.98
CA ASP A 220 12.35 0.78 10.81
C ASP A 220 11.22 0.13 9.99
N THR A 221 11.07 0.57 8.75
CA THR A 221 9.96 0.15 7.88
C THR A 221 10.23 -1.19 7.20
N GLY A 222 11.50 -1.59 7.11
CA GLY A 222 11.96 -2.66 6.23
C GLY A 222 11.85 -2.32 4.73
N ASP A 223 11.60 -1.05 4.39
CA ASP A 223 11.57 -0.55 3.01
C ASP A 223 12.90 0.15 2.67
N LEU A 224 13.27 0.06 1.40
CA LEU A 224 14.36 0.80 0.78
C LEU A 224 13.77 1.85 -0.17
N GLY A 225 14.34 3.04 -0.15
CA GLY A 225 13.91 4.13 -1.02
C GLY A 225 14.86 5.31 -0.98
N HIS A 226 14.53 6.35 -1.73
CA HIS A 226 15.29 7.60 -1.71
C HIS A 226 14.38 8.82 -1.83
N LEU A 227 14.86 9.96 -1.33
CA LEU A 227 14.25 11.26 -1.59
C LEU A 227 14.84 11.82 -2.90
N ASN A 228 13.98 12.27 -3.80
CA ASN A 228 14.41 13.02 -4.99
C ASN A 228 14.61 14.51 -4.66
N ASP A 229 15.01 15.31 -5.65
CA ASP A 229 15.33 16.73 -5.49
C ASP A 229 14.15 17.59 -5.00
N THR A 230 12.92 17.12 -5.19
CA THR A 230 11.68 17.79 -4.72
C THR A 230 11.26 17.35 -3.31
N GLY A 231 11.98 16.40 -2.72
CA GLY A 231 11.61 15.78 -1.44
C GLY A 231 10.47 14.76 -1.56
N MET A 232 10.19 14.25 -2.76
CA MET A 232 9.29 13.11 -2.96
C MET A 232 10.02 11.84 -2.51
N LEU A 233 9.37 11.01 -1.70
CA LEU A 233 9.85 9.67 -1.40
C LEU A 233 9.55 8.76 -2.59
N VAL A 234 10.61 8.16 -3.12
CA VAL A 234 10.55 7.16 -4.18
C VAL A 234 10.84 5.79 -3.54
N PHE A 235 9.85 4.90 -3.60
CA PHE A 235 10.00 3.54 -3.11
C PHE A 235 10.87 2.72 -4.07
N THR A 236 11.82 1.98 -3.52
CA THR A 236 12.65 1.06 -4.29
C THR A 236 12.21 -0.36 -4.04
N ALA A 237 12.39 -0.94 -2.85
CA ALA A 237 12.07 -2.35 -2.61
C ALA A 237 11.85 -2.62 -1.12
N ARG A 238 11.36 -3.82 -0.77
CA ARG A 238 11.50 -4.33 0.60
C ARG A 238 12.93 -4.83 0.81
N ALA A 239 13.52 -4.56 1.97
CA ALA A 239 14.86 -5.04 2.31
C ALA A 239 14.96 -6.57 2.21
N ASP A 240 13.92 -7.28 2.65
CA ASP A 240 13.86 -8.76 2.60
C ASP A 240 13.68 -9.31 1.17
N ASP A 241 13.13 -8.51 0.25
CA ASP A 241 12.92 -8.87 -1.15
C ASP A 241 14.16 -8.58 -2.02
N MET A 242 15.13 -7.80 -1.52
CA MET A 242 16.37 -7.47 -2.24
C MET A 242 17.20 -8.73 -2.51
N ILE A 243 17.42 -9.06 -3.78
CA ILE A 243 18.13 -10.28 -4.18
C ILE A 243 19.63 -9.99 -4.16
N ASN A 244 20.38 -10.68 -3.30
CA ASN A 244 21.83 -10.63 -3.33
C ASN A 244 22.34 -11.67 -4.34
N VAL A 245 22.96 -11.22 -5.43
CA VAL A 245 23.58 -12.07 -6.45
C VAL A 245 25.09 -11.84 -6.40
N ALA A 246 25.82 -12.78 -5.79
CA ALA A 246 27.28 -12.73 -5.67
C ALA A 246 27.82 -11.42 -5.06
N GLY A 247 27.14 -10.87 -4.04
CA GLY A 247 27.51 -9.63 -3.37
C GLY A 247 26.93 -8.36 -3.99
N LEU A 248 26.22 -8.47 -5.12
CA LEU A 248 25.53 -7.35 -5.76
C LEU A 248 24.07 -7.29 -5.30
N ASN A 249 23.61 -6.09 -4.95
CA ASN A 249 22.21 -5.83 -4.67
C ASN A 249 21.45 -5.75 -5.98
N VAL A 250 20.57 -6.71 -6.21
CA VAL A 250 19.68 -6.76 -7.37
C VAL A 250 18.26 -6.51 -6.89
N TYR A 251 17.65 -5.43 -7.37
CA TYR A 251 16.28 -5.07 -7.01
C TYR A 251 15.30 -5.77 -7.96
N PRO A 252 14.25 -6.43 -7.45
CA PRO A 252 13.25 -7.10 -8.29
C PRO A 252 12.68 -6.20 -9.38
N GLN A 253 12.48 -4.90 -9.11
CA GLN A 253 11.92 -3.96 -10.08
C GLN A 253 12.81 -3.78 -11.31
N ASP A 254 14.13 -3.74 -11.14
CA ASP A 254 15.05 -3.57 -12.28
C ASP A 254 14.92 -4.75 -13.25
N ILE A 255 14.76 -5.96 -12.70
CA ILE A 255 14.54 -7.18 -13.48
C ILE A 255 13.17 -7.13 -14.16
N GLU A 256 12.12 -6.78 -13.40
CA GLU A 256 10.75 -6.69 -13.91
C GLU A 256 10.66 -5.69 -15.06
N GLN A 257 11.22 -4.49 -14.91
CA GLN A 257 11.26 -3.46 -15.96
C GLN A 257 12.03 -3.94 -17.20
N ALA A 258 13.21 -4.53 -17.01
CA ALA A 258 13.99 -5.06 -18.12
C ALA A 258 13.25 -6.17 -18.88
N VAL A 259 12.53 -7.04 -18.16
CA VAL A 259 11.74 -8.13 -18.74
C VAL A 259 10.46 -7.61 -19.40
N MET A 260 9.81 -6.61 -18.81
CA MET A 260 8.62 -5.94 -19.37
C MET A 260 8.92 -5.22 -20.69
N ALA A 261 10.16 -4.80 -20.92
CA ALA A 261 10.58 -4.21 -22.19
C ALA A 261 10.64 -5.22 -23.36
N LEU A 262 10.56 -6.52 -23.09
CA LEU A 262 10.61 -7.56 -24.12
C LEU A 262 9.28 -7.65 -24.90
N PRO A 263 9.31 -7.77 -26.24
CA PRO A 263 8.11 -7.93 -27.04
C PRO A 263 7.26 -9.13 -26.62
N GLY A 264 5.95 -8.90 -26.44
CA GLY A 264 4.99 -9.95 -26.11
C GLY A 264 4.88 -10.27 -24.61
N VAL A 265 5.64 -9.60 -23.73
CA VAL A 265 5.46 -9.67 -22.28
C VAL A 265 4.42 -8.64 -21.86
N SER A 266 3.41 -9.08 -21.11
CA SER A 266 2.31 -8.24 -20.60
C SER A 266 2.36 -8.03 -19.10
N ASP A 267 3.16 -8.85 -18.39
CA ASP A 267 3.34 -8.81 -16.95
C ASP A 267 4.63 -9.56 -16.61
N ALA A 268 5.35 -9.10 -15.59
CA ALA A 268 6.57 -9.74 -15.10
C ALA A 268 6.68 -9.55 -13.58
N VAL A 269 7.08 -10.62 -12.88
CA VAL A 269 7.37 -10.58 -11.45
C VAL A 269 8.70 -11.28 -11.22
N ALA A 270 9.62 -10.63 -10.51
CA ALA A 270 10.91 -11.18 -10.13
C ALA A 270 10.90 -11.65 -8.68
N PHE A 271 11.45 -12.84 -8.44
CA PHE A 271 11.57 -13.40 -7.10
C PHE A 271 12.91 -14.10 -6.88
N ARG A 272 13.26 -14.26 -5.61
CA ARG A 272 14.49 -14.92 -5.16
C ARG A 272 14.39 -16.43 -5.34
N ILE A 273 15.38 -17.02 -6.02
CA ILE A 273 15.57 -18.48 -6.13
C ILE A 273 16.87 -18.86 -5.43
N ALA A 274 16.84 -19.88 -4.57
CA ALA A 274 18.04 -20.40 -3.92
C ALA A 274 19.03 -20.96 -4.95
N ASP A 275 20.32 -20.67 -4.79
CA ASP A 275 21.38 -21.15 -5.67
C ASP A 275 22.59 -21.70 -4.94
N PRO A 276 23.05 -22.92 -5.30
CA PRO A 276 24.23 -23.51 -4.68
C PRO A 276 25.56 -22.76 -4.92
N HIS A 277 25.68 -21.92 -5.95
CA HIS A 277 26.95 -21.26 -6.31
C HIS A 277 27.00 -19.79 -5.90
N SER A 278 25.93 -19.01 -6.12
CA SER A 278 25.84 -17.58 -5.80
C SER A 278 25.09 -17.30 -4.48
N GLY A 279 24.65 -18.33 -3.77
CA GLY A 279 23.72 -18.24 -2.63
C GLY A 279 22.28 -18.06 -3.09
N THR A 280 22.03 -17.02 -3.89
CA THR A 280 20.72 -16.71 -4.50
C THR A 280 20.85 -16.17 -5.94
N ARG A 281 19.85 -16.45 -6.78
CA ARG A 281 19.65 -15.85 -8.12
C ARG A 281 18.25 -15.26 -8.23
N ALA A 282 18.07 -14.38 -9.21
CA ALA A 282 16.75 -13.90 -9.59
C ALA A 282 16.08 -14.81 -10.63
N GLY A 283 14.80 -15.11 -10.43
CA GLY A 283 13.96 -15.78 -11.42
C GLY A 283 12.78 -14.90 -11.82
N PRO A 284 12.65 -14.49 -13.09
CA PRO A 284 11.45 -13.81 -13.57
C PRO A 284 10.37 -14.84 -13.94
N THR A 285 9.12 -14.59 -13.58
CA THR A 285 7.94 -15.19 -14.23
C THR A 285 7.26 -14.13 -15.09
N THR A 286 6.87 -14.50 -16.31
CA THR A 286 6.22 -13.58 -17.25
C THR A 286 4.85 -14.09 -17.68
N ARG A 287 3.96 -13.16 -18.01
CA ARG A 287 2.71 -13.47 -18.73
C ARG A 287 2.81 -12.95 -20.15
N SER A 288 2.71 -13.83 -21.13
CA SER A 288 2.74 -13.43 -22.54
C SER A 288 1.36 -13.02 -23.07
N ALA A 289 1.31 -11.95 -23.85
CA ALA A 289 0.15 -11.57 -24.67
C ALA A 289 0.24 -12.23 -26.05
N ALA A 290 0.06 -13.55 -26.13
CA ALA A 290 -0.13 -14.25 -27.39
C ALA A 290 -1.56 -14.80 -27.48
N ALA A 291 -2.23 -14.50 -28.60
CA ALA A 291 -3.55 -15.01 -28.96
C ALA A 291 -3.61 -16.54 -28.84
N ARG A 292 -4.70 -17.07 -28.28
CA ARG A 292 -4.95 -18.51 -28.23
C ARG A 292 -5.04 -19.07 -29.66
N SER A 293 -4.01 -19.78 -30.09
CA SER A 293 -4.14 -20.90 -31.02
C SER A 293 -3.97 -22.19 -30.22
N PRO A 294 -4.93 -23.13 -30.24
CA PRO A 294 -4.85 -24.34 -29.44
C PRO A 294 -3.93 -25.34 -30.13
N GLN A 295 -2.67 -25.44 -29.67
CA GLN A 295 -1.86 -26.65 -29.84
C GLN A 295 -0.67 -26.64 -28.86
N ASN A 296 -0.45 -27.79 -28.23
CA ASN A 296 0.51 -28.08 -27.16
C ASN A 296 1.93 -27.52 -27.33
N SER A 297 2.53 -27.01 -26.25
CA SER A 297 3.69 -27.66 -25.60
C SER A 297 4.24 -26.82 -24.45
N HIS A 298 4.50 -27.48 -23.32
CA HIS A 298 5.36 -26.97 -22.25
C HIS A 298 6.74 -26.60 -22.80
N ARG A 299 7.06 -25.30 -22.92
CA ARG A 299 8.44 -24.85 -23.08
C ARG A 299 8.95 -24.31 -21.75
N ARG A 300 9.75 -25.13 -21.06
CA ARG A 300 10.73 -24.63 -20.09
C ARG A 300 11.72 -23.77 -20.86
N VAL A 301 11.91 -22.52 -20.46
CA VAL A 301 13.03 -21.71 -20.91
C VAL A 301 14.28 -22.30 -20.25
N GLN A 302 15.10 -23.01 -21.03
CA GLN A 302 16.44 -23.39 -20.61
C GLN A 302 17.33 -22.14 -20.65
N THR A 303 17.92 -21.80 -19.51
CA THR A 303 19.00 -20.82 -19.39
C THR A 303 20.17 -21.27 -20.26
N HIS A 304 20.57 -20.47 -21.24
CA HIS A 304 21.82 -20.66 -21.96
C HIS A 304 23.00 -20.27 -21.05
N ASP A 305 23.94 -21.21 -20.89
CA ASP A 305 25.25 -20.98 -20.27
C ASP A 305 25.99 -19.86 -21.02
N LEU A 306 26.22 -18.74 -20.33
CA LEU A 306 27.22 -17.77 -20.74
C LEU A 306 28.60 -18.38 -20.44
N ARG A 307 29.26 -18.93 -21.46
CA ARG A 307 30.68 -19.27 -21.38
C ARG A 307 31.51 -17.98 -21.39
N PRO A 308 32.60 -17.88 -20.62
CA PRO A 308 33.56 -16.81 -20.78
C PRO A 308 34.33 -17.01 -22.09
N CYS A 309 34.39 -15.97 -22.92
CA CYS A 309 35.30 -15.92 -24.07
C CYS A 309 36.75 -15.65 -23.58
N PRO A 310 37.77 -16.05 -24.37
CA PRO A 310 39.15 -16.29 -23.92
C PRO A 310 39.94 -15.04 -23.59
#